data_AF-L8MAW8-F1
#
_entry.id   AF-L8MAW8-F1
#
_cell.length_a   1.000
_cell.length_b   1.000
_cell.length_c   1.000
_cell.angle_alpha   90.00
_cell.angle_beta   90.00
_cell.angle_gamma   90.00
#
_symmetry.space_group_name_H-M   'P 1'
#
loop_
_entity.id
_entity.type
_entity.pdbx_description
1 polymer ?
#
loop_
_entity_poly.entity_id
_entity_poly.type
_entity_poly.pdbx_seq_one_letter_code
_entity_poly.pdbx_strand_id
1 'polypeptide(L)'
;MSEYLDLLQWLFYNSLIPLMPIPLVWLGAWIIGMDRDWLSILSNGQLCFYCTTMSAAAIRDITTKAPESSQFIGILIGGIIFCMILATFAYGVAATVRQIDDNELSTGHRLAWTSIFAAISTTILVASSRKVLGLL
;
A
#
# COMPACT_ATOMS: atom_id res chain seq x y z
N MET A 1 -10.59 17.31 18.59
CA MET A 1 -10.02 16.15 19.30
C MET A 1 -10.59 14.83 18.76
N SER A 2 -11.90 14.73 18.43
CA SER A 2 -12.49 13.56 17.75
C SER A 2 -11.82 13.21 16.42
N GLU A 3 -11.71 14.17 15.48
CA GLU A 3 -11.20 13.94 14.11
C GLU A 3 -9.78 13.30 14.06
N TYR A 4 -8.90 13.66 15.01
CA TYR A 4 -7.56 13.05 15.10
C TYR A 4 -7.62 11.61 15.61
N LEU A 5 -8.55 11.32 16.53
CA LEU A 5 -8.78 9.97 17.04
C LEU A 5 -9.34 9.08 15.92
N ASP A 6 -10.28 9.62 15.13
CA ASP A 6 -10.91 8.92 14.01
C ASP A 6 -9.89 8.62 12.90
N LEU A 7 -9.02 9.58 12.56
CA LEU A 7 -7.90 9.38 11.64
C LEU A 7 -6.89 8.34 12.16
N LEU A 8 -6.54 8.41 13.44
CA LEU A 8 -5.58 7.48 14.06
C LEU A 8 -6.12 6.05 14.09
N GLN A 9 -7.39 5.87 14.49
CA GLN A 9 -8.05 4.58 14.45
C GLN A 9 -8.10 4.04 13.02
N TRP A 10 -8.47 4.88 12.06
CA TRP A 10 -8.50 4.46 10.67
C TRP A 10 -7.11 4.04 10.16
N LEU A 11 -6.06 4.80 10.43
CA LEU A 11 -4.68 4.43 10.08
C LEU A 11 -4.26 3.12 10.76
N PHE A 12 -4.62 2.93 12.02
CA PHE A 12 -4.31 1.70 12.74
C PHE A 12 -4.98 0.48 12.09
N TYR A 13 -6.28 0.55 11.83
CA TYR A 13 -7.05 -0.57 11.26
C TYR A 13 -6.79 -0.81 9.77
N ASN A 14 -6.58 0.25 8.98
CA ASN A 14 -6.50 0.16 7.52
C ASN A 14 -5.07 0.17 6.99
N SER A 15 -4.08 0.58 7.80
CA SER A 15 -2.66 0.58 7.41
C SER A 15 -1.83 -0.33 8.29
N LEU A 16 -1.89 -0.20 9.62
CA LEU A 16 -0.98 -0.94 10.49
C LEU A 16 -1.30 -2.45 10.55
N ILE A 17 -2.57 -2.82 10.70
CA ILE A 17 -2.98 -4.24 10.73
C ILE A 17 -2.65 -4.96 9.40
N PRO A 18 -3.00 -4.43 8.21
CA PRO A 18 -2.66 -5.08 6.94
C PRO A 18 -1.15 -5.17 6.69
N LEU A 19 -0.34 -4.32 7.32
CA LEU A 19 1.12 -4.35 7.23
C LEU A 19 1.78 -5.27 8.26
N MET A 20 1.06 -5.75 9.30
CA MET A 20 1.61 -6.68 10.31
C MET A 20 2.19 -7.99 9.76
N PRO A 21 1.74 -8.56 8.63
CA PRO A 21 2.42 -9.71 8.04
C PRO A 21 3.90 -9.47 7.73
N ILE A 22 4.33 -8.23 7.43
CA ILE A 22 5.73 -7.92 7.14
C ILE A 22 6.64 -8.19 8.37
N PRO A 23 6.44 -7.55 9.53
CA PRO A 23 7.27 -7.82 10.71
C PRO A 23 7.09 -9.25 11.22
N LEU A 24 5.92 -9.87 11.04
CA LEU A 24 5.72 -11.28 11.42
C LEU A 24 6.53 -12.24 10.55
N VAL A 25 6.60 -12.01 9.23
CA VAL A 25 7.45 -12.80 8.32
C VAL A 25 8.92 -12.60 8.66
N TRP A 26 9.34 -11.36 8.96
CA TRP A 26 10.70 -11.09 9.40
C TRP A 26 11.05 -11.80 10.71
N LEU A 27 10.17 -11.70 11.72
CA LEU A 27 10.35 -12.38 13.00
C LEU A 27 10.39 -13.90 12.82
N GLY A 28 9.53 -14.44 11.97
CA GLY A 28 9.53 -15.86 11.62
C GLY A 28 10.85 -16.31 10.99
N ALA A 29 11.38 -15.53 10.04
CA ALA A 29 12.68 -15.80 9.41
C ALA A 29 13.83 -15.77 10.44
N TRP A 30 13.81 -14.80 11.35
CA TRP A 30 14.77 -14.70 12.44
C TRP A 30 14.72 -15.93 13.38
N ILE A 31 13.52 -16.39 13.77
CA ILE A 31 13.33 -17.56 14.64
C ILE A 31 13.94 -18.84 14.04
N ILE A 32 13.84 -19.02 12.72
CA ILE A 32 14.36 -20.21 12.03
C ILE A 32 15.84 -20.08 11.62
N GLY A 33 16.52 -19.01 12.04
CA GLY A 33 17.94 -18.77 11.72
C GLY A 33 18.21 -18.36 10.27
N MET A 34 17.19 -17.89 9.54
CA MET A 34 17.38 -17.33 8.20
C MET A 34 17.71 -15.85 8.30
N ASP A 35 18.94 -15.49 7.91
CA ASP A 35 19.36 -14.10 7.84
C ASP A 35 18.77 -13.45 6.59
N ARG A 36 17.60 -12.83 6.73
CA ARG A 36 16.87 -12.13 5.66
C ARG A 36 16.90 -10.64 5.96
N ASP A 37 17.49 -9.88 5.05
CA ASP A 37 17.42 -8.42 5.10
C ASP A 37 15.96 -7.95 5.01
N TRP A 38 15.58 -6.96 5.82
CA TRP A 38 14.23 -6.37 5.84
C TRP A 38 13.78 -5.93 4.44
N LEU A 39 14.70 -5.34 3.67
CA LEU A 39 14.43 -4.89 2.30
C LEU A 39 14.10 -6.06 1.37
N SER A 40 14.71 -7.23 1.58
CA SER A 40 14.39 -8.44 0.82
C SER A 40 12.94 -8.89 1.05
N ILE A 41 12.43 -8.76 2.27
CA ILE A 41 11.05 -9.12 2.62
C ILE A 41 10.06 -8.15 1.98
N LEU A 42 10.37 -6.84 2.02
CA LEU A 42 9.55 -5.80 1.39
C LEU A 42 9.52 -5.94 -0.14
N SER A 43 10.62 -6.40 -0.74
CA SER A 43 10.68 -6.65 -2.18
C SER A 43 9.79 -7.80 -2.67
N ASN A 44 9.15 -8.56 -1.78
CA ASN A 44 8.19 -9.62 -2.13
C ASN A 44 6.83 -9.07 -2.63
N GLY A 45 6.67 -7.75 -2.73
CA GLY A 45 5.45 -7.16 -3.28
C GLY A 45 4.26 -7.11 -2.31
N GLN A 46 4.48 -7.42 -1.03
CA GLN A 46 3.47 -7.29 0.03
C GLN A 46 2.95 -5.85 0.16
N LEU A 47 3.84 -4.86 0.02
CA LEU A 47 3.45 -3.45 0.01
C LEU A 47 2.62 -3.08 -1.23
N CYS A 48 2.91 -3.66 -2.39
CA CYS A 48 2.10 -3.45 -3.59
C CYS A 48 0.70 -4.05 -3.42
N PHE A 49 0.60 -5.24 -2.82
CA PHE A 49 -0.69 -5.86 -2.51
C PHE A 49 -1.49 -5.03 -1.49
N TYR A 50 -0.82 -4.48 -0.48
CA TYR A 50 -1.40 -3.51 0.44
C TYR A 50 -1.98 -2.29 -0.28
N CYS A 51 -1.21 -1.66 -1.18
CA CYS A 51 -1.69 -0.52 -1.98
C CYS A 51 -2.97 -0.88 -2.75
N THR A 52 -2.97 -2.01 -3.45
CA THR A 52 -4.13 -2.45 -4.25
C THR A 52 -5.37 -2.66 -3.37
N THR A 53 -5.20 -3.33 -2.23
CA THR A 53 -6.31 -3.60 -1.29
C THR A 53 -6.86 -2.30 -0.68
N MET A 54 -5.96 -1.40 -0.27
CA MET A 54 -6.32 -0.10 0.29
C MET A 54 -7.05 0.77 -0.73
N SER A 55 -6.54 0.82 -1.96
CA SER A 55 -7.18 1.53 -3.08
C SER A 55 -8.57 0.97 -3.38
N ALA A 56 -8.73 -0.36 -3.46
CA ALA A 56 -10.02 -0.98 -3.70
C ALA A 56 -11.04 -0.67 -2.59
N ALA A 57 -10.61 -0.76 -1.33
CA ALA A 57 -11.45 -0.39 -0.19
C ALA A 57 -11.84 1.10 -0.21
N ALA A 58 -10.89 1.97 -0.56
CA ALA A 58 -11.14 3.40 -0.69
C ALA A 58 -12.14 3.72 -1.81
N ILE A 59 -11.98 3.11 -2.99
CA ILE A 59 -12.91 3.29 -4.11
C ILE A 59 -14.31 2.86 -3.70
N ARG A 60 -14.46 1.67 -3.11
CA ARG A 60 -15.76 1.17 -2.61
C ARG A 60 -16.40 2.14 -1.61
N ASP A 61 -15.61 2.63 -0.66
CA ASP A 61 -16.13 3.53 0.37
C ASP A 61 -16.55 4.88 -0.22
N ILE A 62 -15.77 5.43 -1.16
CA ILE A 62 -16.09 6.68 -1.86
C ILE A 62 -17.36 6.50 -2.71
N THR A 63 -17.47 5.42 -3.48
CA THR A 63 -18.63 5.22 -4.36
C THR A 63 -19.93 4.94 -3.60
N THR A 64 -19.86 4.43 -2.37
CA THR A 64 -21.04 4.09 -1.56
C THR A 64 -21.47 5.16 -0.57
N LYS A 65 -20.53 6.00 -0.10
CA LYS A 65 -20.77 6.93 1.01
C LYS A 65 -20.58 8.40 0.65
N ALA A 66 -19.96 8.73 -0.47
CA ALA A 66 -19.76 10.13 -0.83
C ALA A 66 -21.10 10.80 -1.22
N PRO A 67 -21.37 12.02 -0.74
CA PRO A 67 -22.56 12.79 -1.14
C PRO A 67 -22.52 13.10 -2.66
N GLU A 68 -23.71 13.29 -3.26
CA GLU A 68 -23.93 13.27 -4.71
C GLU A 68 -22.92 14.07 -5.55
N SER A 69 -22.52 13.42 -6.65
CA SER A 69 -21.55 13.76 -7.70
C SER A 69 -21.09 15.22 -7.83
N SER A 70 -19.87 15.48 -7.34
CA SER A 70 -19.00 16.54 -7.87
C SER A 70 -17.94 15.92 -8.78
N GLN A 71 -17.55 16.62 -9.86
CA GLN A 71 -16.44 16.20 -10.75
C GLN A 71 -15.15 15.89 -9.97
N PHE A 72 -14.99 16.48 -8.79
CA PHE A 72 -13.89 16.24 -7.86
C PHE A 72 -13.78 14.79 -7.39
N ILE A 73 -14.90 14.07 -7.19
CA ILE A 73 -14.89 12.64 -6.82
C ILE A 73 -14.25 11.79 -7.92
N GLY A 74 -14.53 12.11 -9.19
CA GLY A 74 -13.93 11.41 -10.34
C GLY A 74 -12.42 11.56 -10.39
N ILE A 75 -11.89 12.75 -10.05
CA ILE A 75 -10.43 13.00 -9.99
C ILE A 75 -9.80 12.17 -8.86
N LEU A 76 -10.40 12.13 -7.68
CA LEU A 76 -9.91 11.35 -6.55
C LEU A 76 -9.89 9.85 -6.86
N ILE A 77 -11.00 9.32 -7.38
CA ILE A 77 -11.09 7.91 -7.79
C ILE A 77 -10.05 7.61 -8.87
N GLY A 78 -9.89 8.49 -9.87
CA GLY A 78 -8.89 8.36 -10.92
C GLY A 78 -7.46 8.28 -10.35
N GLY A 79 -7.13 9.12 -9.37
CA GLY A 79 -5.85 9.07 -8.66
C GLY A 79 -5.63 7.75 -7.90
N ILE A 80 -6.66 7.26 -7.20
CA ILE A 80 -6.58 6.00 -6.45
C ILE A 80 -6.43 4.79 -7.39
N ILE A 81 -7.15 4.79 -8.52
CA ILE A 81 -7.00 3.78 -9.59
C ILE A 81 -5.59 3.83 -10.17
N PHE A 82 -5.04 5.02 -10.42
CA PHE A 82 -3.68 5.17 -10.90
C PHE A 82 -2.65 4.56 -9.93
N CYS A 83 -2.78 4.83 -8.62
CA CYS A 83 -1.94 4.19 -7.60
C CYS A 83 -2.08 2.66 -7.60
N MET A 84 -3.30 2.13 -7.76
CA MET A 84 -3.56 0.69 -7.85
C MET A 84 -2.88 0.07 -9.08
N ILE A 85 -2.96 0.71 -10.24
CA ILE A 85 -2.32 0.26 -11.48
C ILE A 85 -0.80 0.28 -11.32
N LEU A 86 -0.23 1.36 -10.78
CA LEU A 86 1.21 1.44 -10.54
C LEU A 86 1.70 0.36 -9.57
N ALA A 87 0.96 0.09 -8.48
CA ALA A 87 1.31 -0.96 -7.53
C ALA A 87 1.25 -2.34 -8.19
N THR A 88 0.22 -2.60 -8.99
CA THR A 88 0.06 -3.87 -9.72
C THR A 88 1.14 -4.06 -10.78
N PHE A 89 1.49 -2.99 -11.51
CA PHE A 89 2.58 -2.98 -12.47
C PHE A 89 3.93 -3.24 -11.78
N ALA A 90 4.23 -2.52 -10.69
CA ALA A 90 5.46 -2.72 -9.92
C ALA A 90 5.57 -4.15 -9.38
N TYR A 91 4.45 -4.73 -8.90
CA TYR A 91 4.38 -6.13 -8.50
C TYR A 91 4.66 -7.09 -9.66
N GLY A 92 4.05 -6.86 -10.83
CA GLY A 92 4.28 -7.69 -12.03
C GLY A 92 5.73 -7.63 -12.51
N VAL A 93 6.35 -6.45 -12.48
CA VAL A 93 7.78 -6.28 -12.76
C VAL A 93 8.63 -7.03 -11.74
N ALA A 94 8.30 -6.93 -10.44
CA ALA A 94 9.00 -7.67 -9.39
C ALA A 94 8.99 -9.18 -9.62
N ALA A 95 7.82 -9.72 -9.92
CA ALA A 95 7.63 -11.14 -10.15
C ALA A 95 8.39 -11.62 -11.40
N THR A 96 8.38 -10.83 -12.47
CA THR A 96 9.05 -11.16 -13.73
C THR A 96 10.57 -11.08 -13.60
N VAL A 97 11.09 -10.01 -12.97
CA VAL A 97 12.54 -9.78 -12.90
C VAL A 97 13.24 -10.78 -11.98
N ARG A 98 12.59 -11.21 -10.89
CA ARG A 98 13.09 -12.28 -10.02
C ARG A 98 13.26 -13.64 -10.72
N GLN A 99 12.57 -13.87 -11.84
CA GLN A 99 12.72 -15.10 -12.61
C GLN A 99 13.88 -15.06 -13.60
N ILE A 100 14.41 -13.87 -13.91
CA ILE A 100 15.31 -13.64 -15.05
C ILE A 100 16.74 -13.28 -14.61
N ASP A 101 16.93 -12.66 -13.44
CA ASP A 101 18.19 -12.00 -13.09
C ASP A 101 18.85 -12.59 -11.82
N ASP A 102 20.09 -13.05 -11.95
CA ASP A 102 20.94 -13.55 -10.84
C ASP A 102 21.47 -12.41 -9.94
N ASN A 103 21.38 -11.15 -10.39
CA ASN A 103 21.76 -9.96 -9.60
C ASN A 103 20.64 -9.52 -8.63
N GLU A 104 20.19 -10.46 -7.78
CA GLU A 104 19.05 -10.30 -6.85
C GLU A 104 19.17 -9.07 -5.92
N LEU A 105 20.39 -8.73 -5.51
CA LEU A 105 20.61 -7.76 -4.42
C LEU A 105 20.27 -6.30 -4.81
N SER A 106 20.80 -5.82 -5.95
CA SER A 106 20.61 -4.43 -6.40
C SER A 106 19.18 -4.17 -6.82
N THR A 107 18.58 -5.13 -7.54
CA THR A 107 17.24 -5.02 -8.09
C THR A 107 16.18 -5.14 -7.00
N GLY A 108 16.41 -6.00 -5.99
CA GLY A 108 15.56 -6.10 -4.80
C GLY A 108 15.46 -4.80 -4.00
N HIS A 109 16.57 -4.07 -3.84
CA HIS A 109 16.60 -2.79 -3.11
C HIS A 109 15.77 -1.71 -3.80
N ARG A 110 15.93 -1.53 -5.11
CA ARG A 110 15.16 -0.54 -5.88
C ARG A 110 13.66 -0.84 -5.82
N LEU A 111 13.32 -2.12 -5.88
CA LEU A 111 11.94 -2.56 -5.83
C LEU A 111 11.31 -2.37 -4.44
N ALA A 112 12.06 -2.67 -3.38
CA ALA A 112 11.65 -2.39 -2.01
C ALA A 112 11.34 -0.90 -1.82
N TRP A 113 12.24 0.00 -2.21
CA TRP A 113 12.02 1.44 -2.11
C TRP A 113 10.83 1.93 -2.96
N THR A 114 10.68 1.40 -4.17
CA THR A 114 9.53 1.73 -5.04
C THR A 114 8.22 1.33 -4.36
N SER A 115 8.18 0.15 -3.74
CA SER A 115 6.98 -0.34 -3.04
C SER A 115 6.68 0.45 -1.76
N ILE A 116 7.71 0.88 -1.01
CA ILE A 116 7.56 1.78 0.15
C ILE A 116 6.98 3.12 -0.30
N PHE A 117 7.55 3.72 -1.35
CA PHE A 117 7.07 4.99 -1.88
C PHE A 117 5.62 4.90 -2.36
N ALA A 118 5.27 3.81 -3.05
CA ALA A 118 3.90 3.53 -3.48
C ALA A 118 2.95 3.38 -2.29
N ALA A 119 3.35 2.67 -1.23
CA ALA A 119 2.54 2.47 -0.02
C ALA A 119 2.29 3.79 0.72
N ILE A 120 3.32 4.61 0.89
CA ILE A 120 3.21 5.93 1.53
C ILE A 120 2.29 6.83 0.69
N SER A 121 2.54 6.93 -0.61
CA SER A 121 1.76 7.79 -1.51
C SER A 121 0.30 7.38 -1.58
N THR A 122 0.02 6.07 -1.67
CA THR A 122 -1.36 5.54 -1.67
C THR A 122 -2.05 5.82 -0.34
N THR A 123 -1.36 5.62 0.79
CA THR A 123 -1.91 5.89 2.11
C THR A 123 -2.27 7.37 2.28
N ILE A 124 -1.36 8.28 1.90
CA ILE A 124 -1.60 9.73 1.96
C ILE A 124 -2.77 10.13 1.05
N LEU A 125 -2.81 9.62 -0.18
CA LEU A 125 -3.86 9.92 -1.13
C LEU A 125 -5.22 9.45 -0.62
N VAL A 126 -5.32 8.21 -0.13
CA VAL A 126 -6.57 7.66 0.41
C VAL A 126 -7.01 8.41 1.66
N ALA A 127 -6.10 8.65 2.61
CA ALA A 127 -6.41 9.38 3.85
C ALA A 127 -6.92 10.80 3.53
N SER A 128 -6.23 11.50 2.63
CA SER A 128 -6.61 12.85 2.22
C SER A 128 -7.95 12.86 1.48
N SER A 129 -8.17 11.89 0.58
CA SER A 129 -9.44 11.75 -0.16
C SER A 129 -10.61 11.55 0.80
N ARG A 130 -10.46 10.64 1.77
CA ARG A 130 -11.49 10.37 2.76
C ARG A 130 -11.76 11.57 3.66
N LYS A 131 -10.71 12.29 4.06
CA LYS A 131 -10.83 13.51 4.86
C LYS A 131 -11.63 14.59 4.12
N VAL A 132 -11.31 14.84 2.84
CA VAL A 132 -12.02 15.86 2.05
C VAL A 132 -13.48 15.49 1.82
N LEU A 133 -13.80 14.20 1.76
CA LEU A 133 -15.16 13.70 1.58
C LEU A 133 -15.95 13.56 2.89
N GLY A 134 -15.37 13.92 4.05
CA GLY A 134 -16.01 13.77 5.36
C GLY A 134 -16.25 12.30 5.76
N LEU A 135 -15.44 11.38 5.23
CA LEU A 135 -15.45 9.95 5.56
C LEU A 135 -14.50 9.59 6.70
N LEU A 136 -13.82 10.61 7.25
CA LEU A 136 -12.87 10.61 8.36
C LEU A 136 -13.07 11.87 9.21
#